data_AF-A0A7U3VS41-F1
#
_entry.id   AF-A0A7U3VS41-F1
#
_cell.length_a   1.000
_cell.length_b   1.000
_cell.length_c   1.000
_cell.angle_alpha   90.00
_cell.angle_beta   90.00
_cell.angle_gamma   90.00
#
_symmetry.space_group_name_H-M   'P 1'
#
loop_
_entity.id
_entity.type
_entity.pdbx_description
1 polymer ?
#
loop_
_entity_poly.entity_id
_entity_poly.type
_entity_poly.pdbx_seq_one_letter_code
_entity_poly.pdbx_strand_id
1 'polypeptide(L)' 'MWLSVMPGSHRATALCERHGFTDAGEPSDLLPDGVGRERVMAKSLAAVTM' A
#
# COMPACT_ATOMS: atom_id res chain seq x y z
N MET A 1 -1.34 0.67 -10.23
CA MET A 1 -0.25 -0.17 -9.68
C MET A 1 -0.43 -0.25 -8.18
N TRP A 2 -0.20 -1.42 -7.57
CA TRP A 2 -0.49 -1.68 -6.15
C TRP A 2 0.67 -2.38 -5.45
N LEU A 3 0.79 -2.17 -4.13
CA LEU A 3 1.70 -2.87 -3.25
C LEU A 3 1.10 -3.01 -1.84
N SER A 4 1.54 -4.00 -1.07
CA SER A 4 1.21 -4.15 0.34
C SER A 4 2.34 -3.63 1.24
N VAL A 5 1.98 -2.99 2.36
CA VAL A 5 2.89 -2.50 3.40
C VAL A 5 2.49 -3.07 4.76
N MET A 6 3.46 -3.59 5.52
CA MET A 6 3.25 -4.04 6.89
C MET A 6 2.63 -2.95 7.78
N PRO A 7 1.60 -3.30 8.59
CA PRO A 7 1.00 -2.35 9.53
C PRO A 7 2.05 -1.93 10.58
N GLY A 8 2.11 -0.63 10.90
CA GLY A 8 3.09 -0.07 11.83
C GLY A 8 4.45 0.30 11.23
N SER A 9 4.71 0.00 9.95
CA SER A 9 5.92 0.45 9.25
C SER A 9 5.78 1.89 8.74
N HIS A 10 5.76 2.85 9.67
CA HIS A 10 5.57 4.28 9.38
C HIS A 10 6.56 4.81 8.33
N ARG A 11 7.79 4.26 8.29
CA ARG A 11 8.80 4.64 7.28
C ARG A 11 8.43 4.18 5.87
N ALA A 12 7.93 2.95 5.72
CA ALA A 12 7.52 2.41 4.43
C ALA A 12 6.26 3.10 3.91
N THR A 13 5.29 3.41 4.80
CA THR A 13 4.11 4.20 4.45
C THR A 13 4.51 5.60 3.96
N ALA A 14 5.34 6.32 4.72
CA ALA A 14 5.78 7.65 4.34
C ALA A 14 6.58 7.68 3.02
N LEU A 15 7.33 6.62 2.72
CA LEU A 15 8.00 6.47 1.43
C LEU A 15 6.99 6.31 0.30
N CYS A 16 6.01 5.42 0.46
CA CYS A 16 4.97 5.19 -0.54
C CYS A 16 4.15 6.47 -0.80
N GLU A 17 3.75 7.18 0.25
CA GLU A 17 3.03 8.45 0.15
C GLU A 17 3.82 9.50 -0.65
N ARG A 18 5.12 9.65 -0.38
CA ARG A 18 6.00 10.56 -1.14
C ARG A 18 6.08 10.22 -2.62
N HIS A 19 5.93 8.95 -2.96
CA HIS A 19 5.92 8.49 -4.35
C HIS A 19 4.54 8.56 -5.02
N GLY A 20 3.52 9.10 -4.33
CA GLY A 20 2.17 9.27 -4.84
C GLY A 20 1.32 8.00 -4.74
N PHE A 21 1.68 7.07 -3.86
CA PHE A 21 0.77 6.00 -3.47
C PHE A 21 -0.13 6.50 -2.34
N THR A 22 -1.40 6.15 -2.41
CA THR A 22 -2.40 6.43 -1.37
C THR A 22 -2.96 5.13 -0.83
N ASP A 23 -3.46 5.15 0.41
CA ASP A 23 -4.17 4.01 0.99
C ASP A 23 -5.35 3.64 0.08
N ALA A 24 -5.44 2.36 -0.27
CA ALA A 24 -6.48 1.86 -1.17
C ALA A 24 -7.77 1.48 -0.42
N GLY A 25 -7.77 1.48 0.92
CA GLY A 25 -8.86 0.95 1.75
C GLY A 25 -9.06 -0.57 1.67
N GLU A 26 -8.43 -1.23 0.70
CA GLU A 26 -8.57 -2.67 0.47
C GLU A 26 -7.78 -3.47 1.53
N PRO A 27 -8.41 -4.43 2.22
CA PRO A 27 -7.71 -5.30 3.15
C PRO A 27 -6.81 -6.27 2.38
N SER A 28 -5.52 -6.32 2.72
CA SER A 28 -4.66 -7.41 2.27
C SER A 28 -4.93 -8.69 3.06
N ASP A 29 -4.27 -9.77 2.66
CA ASP A 29 -4.28 -11.05 3.38
C ASP A 29 -3.83 -10.87 4.83
N LEU A 30 -4.30 -11.78 5.68
CA LEU A 30 -3.91 -11.81 7.08
C LEU A 30 -2.41 -12.15 7.18
N LEU A 31 -1.73 -11.45 8.07
CA LEU A 31 -0.40 -11.83 8.49
C LEU A 31 -0.42 -13.22 9.15
N PRO A 32 0.74 -13.90 9.24
CA PRO A 32 0.85 -15.22 9.88
C PRO A 32 0.38 -15.27 11.34
N ASP A 33 0.29 -14.10 11.99
CA ASP A 33 -0.23 -13.95 13.36
C ASP A 33 -1.76 -13.98 13.45
N GLY A 34 -2.48 -13.91 12.31
CA GLY A 34 -3.93 -13.91 12.23
C GLY A 34 -4.61 -12.63 12.76
N VAL A 35 -3.83 -11.63 13.19
CA VAL A 35 -4.34 -10.41 13.84
C VAL A 35 -4.05 -9.18 12.99
N GLY A 36 -2.91 -9.14 12.31
CA GLY A 36 -2.54 -8.05 11.41
C GLY A 36 -3.02 -8.29 9.97
N ARG A 37 -3.28 -7.20 9.24
CA ARG A 37 -3.37 -7.21 7.77
C ARG A 37 -2.37 -6.22 7.21
N GLU A 38 -1.75 -6.56 6.09
CA GLU A 38 -0.98 -5.57 5.34
C GLU A 38 -1.91 -4.47 4.80
N ARG A 39 -1.38 -3.26 4.75
CA ARG A 39 -2.04 -2.09 4.17
C ARG A 39 -1.78 -2.06 2.67
N VAL A 40 -2.84 -2.09 1.88
CA VAL A 40 -2.73 -1.97 0.43
C VAL A 40 -2.60 -0.50 0.05
N MET A 41 -1.53 -0.16 -0.66
CA MET A 41 -1.25 1.17 -1.18
C MET A 41 -1.37 1.14 -2.71
N ALA A 42 -2.13 2.07 -3.26
CA ALA A 42 -2.38 2.20 -4.70
C ALA A 42 -1.78 3.48 -5.26
N LYS A 43 -1.18 3.40 -6.45
CA LYS A 43 -0.88 4.57 -7.28
C LYS A 43 -1.53 4.41 -8.63
N SER A 44 -2.27 5.44 -9.04
CA SER A 44 -2.76 5.56 -10.41
C SER A 44 -1.57 5.69 -11.34
N LEU A 45 -1.35 4.70 -12.19
CA LEU A 45 -0.55 4.90 -13.38
C LEU A 45 -1.46 5.71 -14.30
N ALA A 46 -1.20 7.01 -14.44
CA ALA A 46 -1.73 7.70 -15.62
C ALA A 46 -1.27 6.87 -16.82
N ALA A 47 -2.22 6.38 -17.63
CA ALA A 47 -1.86 5.78 -18.89
C ALA A 47 -1.01 6.82 -19.61
N VAL A 48 0.25 6.50 -19.90
CA VAL A 48 1.02 7.29 -20.87
C VAL A 48 0.33 7.00 -22.19
N THR A 49 -0.68 7.80 -22.51
CA THR A 49 -1.24 7.85 -23.86
C THR A 49 -0.13 8.44 -24.71
N MET A 50 0.58 7.56 -25.41
CA MET A 50 1.40 7.95 -26.56
C MET A 50 0.49 8.31 -27.73
#